data_AF-A0A139JQL1-F1
#
_entry.id   AF-A0A139JQL1-F1
#
_cell.length_a   1.000
_cell.length_b   1.000
_cell.length_c   1.000
_cell.angle_alpha   90.00
_cell.angle_beta   90.00
_cell.angle_gamma   90.00
#
_symmetry.space_group_name_H-M   'P 1'
#
loop_
_entity.id
_entity.type
_entity.pdbx_description
1 polymer ?
#
loop_
_entity_poly.entity_id
_entity_poly.type
_entity_poly.pdbx_seq_one_letter_code
_entity_poly.pdbx_strand_id
1 'polypeptide(L)'
;MDINSNEEFSFLFLLSLLFFSKLFFILFYQYNSQRIDLIESEIQKNSILIDKIKLTNEQKFKENISLLNENHILNNYLQKIIKDNGTKEYYSLKNKGNIIKKKYINGNIEQFDQNGIKFLSFNKLNNKWTLFKDSQYNVKDFLKMGFSPQILKDSNFKLKELRYQGGLELEELKKINYQNNLLKIKDLKEADFTSTELQKNGFNINEIYQIFAYSNEQLNELGIL
;
A
#
# COMPACT_ATOMS: atom_id res chain seq x y z
N MET A 1 37.08 -50.87 93.15
CA MET A 1 36.13 -49.74 93.20
C MET A 1 36.27 -49.02 91.88
N ASP A 2 35.45 -49.31 90.86
CA ASP A 2 35.51 -48.59 89.56
C ASP A 2 34.27 -48.83 88.66
N ILE A 3 33.12 -49.20 89.25
CA ILE A 3 31.89 -49.44 88.47
C ILE A 3 31.07 -48.14 88.30
N ASN A 4 31.11 -47.23 89.29
CA ASN A 4 30.43 -45.94 89.23
C ASN A 4 30.99 -44.98 88.15
N SER A 5 32.30 -45.05 87.87
CA SER A 5 32.96 -44.13 86.94
C SER A 5 32.57 -44.39 85.48
N ASN A 6 32.32 -45.64 85.10
CA ASN A 6 31.91 -46.00 83.74
C ASN A 6 30.44 -45.64 83.44
N GLU A 7 29.54 -45.77 84.41
CA GLU A 7 28.14 -45.36 84.26
C GLU A 7 27.99 -43.83 84.19
N GLU A 8 28.71 -43.10 85.03
CA GLU A 8 28.77 -41.63 84.98
C GLU A 8 29.35 -41.13 83.65
N PHE A 9 30.42 -41.77 83.15
CA PHE A 9 31.01 -41.42 81.85
C PHE A 9 30.04 -41.68 80.68
N SER A 10 29.33 -42.81 80.69
CA SER A 10 28.30 -43.14 79.70
C SER A 10 27.13 -42.15 79.72
N PHE A 11 26.68 -41.74 80.91
CA PHE A 11 25.63 -40.74 81.07
C PHE A 11 26.06 -39.35 80.57
N LEU A 12 27.27 -38.90 80.94
CA LEU A 12 27.84 -37.64 80.44
C LEU A 12 28.04 -37.66 78.93
N PHE A 13 28.45 -38.80 78.36
CA PHE A 13 28.57 -38.99 76.92
C PHE A 13 27.21 -38.85 76.22
N LEU A 14 26.16 -39.52 76.72
CA LEU A 14 24.79 -39.40 76.22
C LEU A 14 24.25 -37.96 76.30
N LEU A 15 24.52 -37.26 77.41
CA LEU A 15 24.14 -35.86 77.59
C LEU A 15 24.85 -34.95 76.59
N SER A 16 26.14 -35.20 76.32
CA SER A 16 26.90 -34.47 75.30
C SER A 16 26.32 -34.71 73.91
N LEU A 17 25.94 -35.95 73.59
CA LEU A 17 25.37 -36.33 72.30
C LEU A 17 24.01 -35.64 72.06
N LEU A 18 23.17 -35.60 73.09
CA LEU A 18 21.91 -34.86 73.09
C LEU A 18 22.12 -33.36 72.90
N PHE A 19 23.12 -32.77 73.58
CA PHE A 19 23.47 -31.37 73.42
C PHE A 19 23.94 -31.06 72.00
N PHE A 20 24.85 -31.84 71.43
CA PHE A 20 25.35 -31.65 70.06
C PHE A 20 24.26 -31.89 69.02
N SER A 21 23.37 -32.86 69.23
CA SER A 21 22.19 -33.08 68.37
C SER A 21 21.29 -31.84 68.36
N LYS A 22 20.97 -31.30 69.55
CA LYS A 22 20.15 -30.09 69.67
C LYS A 22 20.82 -28.87 69.02
N LEU A 23 22.13 -28.71 69.22
CA LEU A 23 22.91 -27.66 68.58
C LEU A 23 22.89 -27.79 67.05
N PHE A 24 23.06 -29.01 66.53
CA PHE A 24 22.98 -29.29 65.10
C PHE A 24 21.61 -28.89 64.52
N PHE A 25 20.51 -29.27 65.18
CA PHE A 25 19.17 -28.90 64.73
C PHE A 25 18.94 -27.39 64.75
N ILE A 26 19.45 -26.67 65.76
CA ILE A 26 19.37 -25.20 65.82
C ILE A 26 20.12 -24.56 64.65
N LEU A 27 21.36 -24.98 64.41
CA LEU A 27 22.18 -24.46 63.30
C LEU A 27 21.56 -24.79 61.94
N PHE A 28 21.04 -26.01 61.78
CA PHE A 28 20.35 -26.43 60.57
C PHE A 28 19.08 -25.60 60.32
N TYR A 29 18.29 -25.34 61.37
CA TYR A 29 17.10 -24.48 61.27
C TYR A 29 17.47 -23.05 60.88
N GLN A 30 18.48 -22.46 61.53
CA GLN A 30 18.96 -21.10 61.21
C GLN A 30 19.45 -20.99 59.77
N TYR A 31 20.24 -21.97 59.29
CA TYR A 31 20.74 -21.99 57.92
C TYR A 31 19.58 -22.04 56.90
N ASN A 32 18.59 -22.91 57.13
CA ASN A 32 17.44 -23.01 56.22
C ASN A 32 16.57 -21.75 56.27
N SER A 33 16.37 -21.14 57.44
CA SER A 33 15.63 -19.87 57.57
C SER A 33 16.29 -18.77 56.73
N GLN A 34 17.61 -18.58 56.85
CA GLN A 34 18.33 -17.58 56.05
C GLN A 34 18.24 -17.86 54.55
N ARG A 35 18.26 -19.12 54.14
CA ARG A 35 18.11 -19.52 52.74
C ARG A 35 16.71 -19.21 52.21
N ILE A 36 15.66 -19.40 53.02
CA ILE A 36 14.29 -19.03 52.68
C ILE A 36 14.19 -17.51 52.51
N ASP A 37 14.72 -16.72 53.43
CA ASP A 37 14.71 -15.25 53.37
C ASP A 37 15.39 -14.73 52.08
N LEU A 38 16.52 -15.33 51.69
CA LEU A 38 17.22 -15.00 50.45
C LEU A 38 16.37 -15.30 49.21
N ILE A 39 15.72 -16.47 49.16
CA ILE A 39 14.84 -16.88 48.07
C ILE A 39 13.64 -15.94 47.97
N GLU A 40 13.00 -15.59 49.09
CA GLU A 40 11.87 -14.66 49.11
C GLU A 40 12.26 -13.27 48.59
N SER A 41 13.42 -12.75 49.00
CA SER A 41 13.97 -11.50 48.47
C SER A 41 14.20 -11.57 46.95
N GLU A 42 14.71 -12.69 46.43
CA GLU A 42 14.94 -12.86 44.99
C GLU A 42 13.61 -12.96 44.21
N ILE A 43 12.62 -13.68 44.74
CA ILE A 43 11.26 -13.74 44.18
C ILE A 43 10.64 -12.34 44.14
N GLN A 44 10.80 -11.53 45.20
CA GLN A 44 10.29 -10.17 45.26
C GLN A 44 10.98 -9.26 44.23
N LYS A 45 12.31 -9.38 44.07
CA LYS A 45 13.03 -8.64 43.02
C LYS A 45 12.54 -9.03 41.62
N ASN A 46 12.32 -10.32 41.38
CA ASN A 46 11.82 -10.83 40.11
C ASN A 46 10.38 -10.38 39.85
N SER A 47 9.51 -10.33 40.86
CA SER A 47 8.14 -9.82 40.69
C SER A 47 8.13 -8.34 40.32
N ILE A 48 8.94 -7.52 41.00
CA ILE A 48 9.12 -6.10 40.69
C ILE A 48 9.64 -5.91 39.26
N LEU A 49 10.59 -6.75 38.82
CA LEU A 49 11.11 -6.71 37.46
C LEU A 49 10.02 -7.04 36.43
N ILE A 50 9.22 -8.07 36.68
CA ILE A 50 8.10 -8.47 35.82
C ILE A 50 7.09 -7.32 35.69
N ASP A 51 6.74 -6.66 36.80
CA ASP A 51 5.79 -5.54 36.77
C ASP A 51 6.35 -4.33 36.02
N LYS A 52 7.65 -4.03 36.17
CA LYS A 52 8.33 -3.00 35.37
C LYS A 52 8.30 -3.33 33.88
N ILE A 53 8.52 -4.59 33.50
CA ILE A 53 8.46 -5.04 32.10
C ILE A 53 7.04 -4.86 31.55
N LYS A 54 6.01 -5.28 32.29
CA LYS A 54 4.61 -5.09 31.90
C LYS A 54 4.28 -3.61 31.67
N LEU A 55 4.60 -2.75 32.64
CA LEU A 55 4.37 -1.31 32.54
C LEU A 55 5.09 -0.69 31.34
N THR A 56 6.35 -1.06 31.12
CA THR A 56 7.14 -0.56 29.97
C THR A 56 6.54 -1.02 28.65
N ASN A 57 6.09 -2.27 28.57
CA ASN A 57 5.46 -2.81 27.36
C ASN A 57 4.12 -2.13 27.07
N GLU A 58 3.30 -1.89 28.09
CA GLU A 58 2.05 -1.14 27.96
C GLU A 58 2.29 0.30 27.49
N GLN A 59 3.33 0.97 28.01
CA GLN A 59 3.73 2.30 27.56
C GLN A 59 4.14 2.30 26.08
N LYS A 60 5.05 1.39 25.70
CA LYS A 60 5.47 1.23 24.30
C LYS A 60 4.30 0.89 23.37
N PHE A 61 3.36 0.08 23.83
CA PHE A 61 2.17 -0.25 23.06
C PHE A 61 1.27 0.98 22.82
N LYS A 62 1.05 1.80 23.85
CA LYS A 62 0.31 3.07 23.73
C LYS A 62 1.02 4.05 22.81
N GLU A 63 2.34 4.18 22.92
CA GLU A 63 3.16 5.01 22.04
C GLU A 63 3.05 4.56 20.58
N ASN A 64 3.16 3.26 20.30
CA ASN A 64 2.99 2.71 18.96
C ASN A 64 1.61 3.03 18.36
N ILE A 65 0.54 2.94 19.15
CA ILE A 65 -0.80 3.34 18.69
C ILE A 65 -0.84 4.84 18.33
N SER A 66 -0.25 5.70 19.17
CA SER A 66 -0.16 7.14 18.91
C SER A 66 0.59 7.42 17.61
N LEU A 67 1.75 6.79 17.41
CA LEU A 67 2.57 6.94 16.20
C LEU A 67 1.85 6.43 14.95
N LEU A 68 1.10 5.33 15.03
CA LEU A 68 0.29 4.85 13.92
C LEU A 68 -0.79 5.88 13.53
N ASN A 69 -1.44 6.49 14.51
CA ASN A 69 -2.44 7.53 14.27
C ASN A 69 -1.80 8.79 13.66
N GLU A 70 -0.66 9.24 14.18
CA GLU A 70 0.09 10.37 13.64
C GLU A 70 0.52 10.11 12.20
N ASN A 71 1.09 8.93 11.92
CA ASN A 71 1.45 8.52 10.56
C ASN A 71 0.22 8.50 9.63
N HIS A 72 -0.93 8.05 10.11
CA HIS A 72 -2.17 8.09 9.33
C HIS A 72 -2.58 9.54 9.00
N ILE A 73 -2.48 10.46 9.96
CA ILE A 73 -2.78 11.88 9.74
C ILE A 73 -1.79 12.50 8.73
N LEU A 74 -0.49 12.30 8.94
CA LEU A 74 0.57 12.85 8.10
C LEU A 74 0.50 12.34 6.65
N ASN A 75 0.20 11.06 6.46
CA ASN A 75 0.03 10.48 5.13
C ASN A 75 -1.19 11.03 4.37
N ASN A 76 -2.19 11.53 5.09
CA ASN A 76 -3.38 12.14 4.50
C ASN A 76 -3.27 13.67 4.39
N TYR A 77 -2.30 14.29 5.06
CA TYR A 77 -2.06 15.72 5.00
C TYR A 77 -1.39 16.12 3.69
N LEU A 78 -1.92 17.17 3.05
CA LEU A 78 -1.35 17.75 1.83
C LEU A 78 -0.61 19.05 2.16
N GLN A 79 0.71 19.05 1.96
CA GLN A 79 1.50 20.26 2.10
C GLN A 79 1.33 21.15 0.87
N LYS A 80 0.98 22.42 1.07
CA LYS A 80 0.84 23.41 0.01
C LYS A 80 1.96 24.45 0.09
N ILE A 81 2.66 24.65 -1.02
CA ILE A 81 3.70 25.68 -1.18
C ILE A 81 3.23 26.68 -2.24
N ILE A 82 3.42 27.97 -1.97
CA ILE A 82 3.17 29.05 -2.93
C ILE A 82 4.52 29.57 -3.40
N LYS A 83 4.79 29.47 -4.70
CA LYS A 83 6.02 30.00 -5.32
C LYS A 83 5.93 31.50 -5.54
N ASP A 84 7.06 32.15 -5.79
CA ASP A 84 7.15 33.59 -6.05
C ASP A 84 6.32 34.02 -7.27
N ASN A 85 6.22 33.16 -8.28
CA ASN A 85 5.36 33.35 -9.44
C ASN A 85 3.86 33.04 -9.17
N GLY A 86 3.47 32.90 -7.90
CA GLY A 86 2.13 32.56 -7.38
C GLY A 86 1.58 31.18 -7.75
N THR A 87 2.40 30.31 -8.37
CA THR A 87 2.04 28.91 -8.60
C THR A 87 1.88 28.19 -7.26
N LYS A 88 0.79 27.42 -7.12
CA LYS A 88 0.52 26.59 -5.95
C LYS A 88 0.96 25.15 -6.24
N GLU A 89 1.90 24.64 -5.46
CA GLU A 89 2.37 23.26 -5.51
C GLU A 89 1.85 22.50 -4.30
N TYR A 90 1.40 21.27 -4.51
CA TYR A 90 0.85 20.40 -3.48
C TYR A 90 1.68 19.13 -3.41
N TYR A 91 2.08 18.73 -2.21
CA TYR A 91 2.93 17.58 -1.93
C TYR A 91 2.22 16.64 -0.95
N SER A 92 2.55 15.35 -1.05
CA SER A 92 1.98 14.31 -0.18
C SER A 92 3.07 13.38 0.34
N LEU A 93 3.10 13.17 1.66
CA LEU A 93 4.03 12.21 2.27
C LEU A 93 3.71 10.76 1.87
N LYS A 94 2.42 10.44 1.64
CA LYS A 94 2.00 9.16 1.07
C LYS A 94 2.65 8.88 -0.29
N ASN A 95 2.96 9.93 -1.05
CA ASN A 95 3.64 9.83 -2.34
C ASN A 95 5.14 10.06 -2.20
N LYS A 96 5.77 9.62 -1.10
CA LYS A 96 7.20 9.79 -0.80
C LYS A 96 7.65 11.25 -0.74
N GLY A 97 6.74 12.16 -0.38
CA GLY A 97 7.00 13.60 -0.39
C GLY A 97 7.05 14.20 -1.79
N ASN A 98 6.68 13.45 -2.84
CA ASN A 98 6.61 13.97 -4.20
C ASN A 98 5.46 14.97 -4.36
N ILE A 99 5.61 15.81 -5.37
CA ILE A 99 4.54 16.67 -5.82
C ILE A 99 3.39 15.83 -6.37
N ILE A 100 2.16 16.24 -6.08
CA ILE A 100 0.94 15.60 -6.59
C ILE A 100 0.12 16.52 -7.50
N LYS A 101 0.26 17.84 -7.34
CA LYS A 101 -0.50 18.82 -8.11
C LYS A 101 0.22 20.16 -8.21
N LYS A 102 0.17 20.78 -9.39
CA LYS A 102 0.48 22.19 -9.60
C LYS A 102 -0.77 22.92 -10.08
N LYS A 103 -1.02 24.11 -9.54
CA LYS A 103 -2.02 25.05 -10.03
C LYS A 103 -1.35 26.39 -10.33
N TYR A 104 -1.29 26.70 -11.61
CA TYR A 104 -0.68 27.92 -12.12
C TYR A 104 -1.65 29.11 -11.96
N ILE A 105 -1.10 30.34 -11.94
CA ILE A 105 -1.90 31.57 -11.88
C ILE A 105 -2.89 31.65 -13.04
N ASN A 106 -2.46 31.29 -14.25
CA ASN A 106 -3.30 31.31 -15.45
C ASN A 106 -4.43 30.26 -15.45
N GLY A 107 -4.59 29.49 -14.37
CA GLY A 107 -5.62 28.48 -14.22
C GLY A 107 -5.25 27.11 -14.76
N ASN A 108 -4.07 26.93 -15.39
CA ASN A 108 -3.59 25.61 -15.79
C ASN A 108 -3.35 24.73 -14.57
N ILE A 109 -3.52 23.43 -14.76
CA ILE A 109 -3.33 22.43 -13.70
C ILE A 109 -2.47 21.30 -14.24
N GLU A 110 -1.57 20.79 -13.40
CA GLU A 110 -0.85 19.55 -13.64
C GLU A 110 -1.02 18.63 -12.44
N GLN A 111 -1.12 17.32 -12.69
CA GLN A 111 -1.14 16.29 -11.65
C GLN A 111 -0.07 15.24 -11.91
N PHE A 112 0.42 14.67 -10.82
CA PHE A 112 1.60 13.82 -10.78
C PHE A 112 1.29 12.55 -9.99
N ASP A 113 1.87 11.44 -10.42
CA ASP A 113 1.65 10.14 -9.80
C ASP A 113 2.47 9.99 -8.51
N GLN A 114 2.46 8.80 -7.90
CA GLN A 114 3.21 8.55 -6.66
C GLN A 114 4.73 8.66 -6.81
N ASN A 115 5.24 8.61 -8.03
CA ASN A 115 6.66 8.76 -8.35
C ASN A 115 7.00 10.20 -8.80
N GLY A 116 6.04 11.13 -8.75
CA GLY A 116 6.24 12.50 -9.18
C GLY A 116 6.27 12.67 -10.71
N ILE A 117 5.82 11.67 -11.47
CA ILE A 117 5.73 11.75 -12.92
C ILE A 117 4.40 12.37 -13.31
N LYS A 118 4.44 13.36 -14.20
CA LYS A 118 3.23 14.04 -14.68
C LYS A 118 2.38 13.06 -15.48
N PHE A 119 1.14 12.87 -15.08
CA PHE A 119 0.19 11.98 -15.78
C PHE A 119 -0.96 12.73 -16.43
N LEU A 120 -1.22 13.95 -15.98
CA LEU A 120 -2.38 14.74 -16.39
C LEU A 120 -2.04 16.22 -16.39
N SER A 121 -2.49 16.93 -17.43
CA SER A 121 -2.52 18.39 -17.44
C SER A 121 -3.85 18.91 -17.99
N PHE A 122 -4.23 20.09 -17.53
CA PHE A 122 -5.37 20.84 -18.01
C PHE A 122 -4.91 22.24 -18.39
N ASN A 123 -5.14 22.60 -19.64
CA ASN A 123 -4.91 23.94 -20.15
C ASN A 123 -6.23 24.72 -20.12
N LYS A 124 -6.26 25.79 -19.32
CA LYS A 124 -7.47 26.58 -19.10
C LYS A 124 -7.85 27.42 -20.31
N LEU A 125 -6.87 27.86 -21.11
CA LEU A 125 -7.10 28.78 -22.24
C LEU A 125 -7.90 28.13 -23.36
N ASN A 126 -7.65 26.85 -23.66
CA ASN A 126 -8.32 26.09 -24.71
C ASN A 126 -9.19 24.94 -24.18
N ASN A 127 -9.41 24.89 -22.85
CA ASN A 127 -10.19 23.86 -22.17
C ASN A 127 -9.76 22.42 -22.51
N LYS A 128 -8.45 22.20 -22.71
CA LYS A 128 -7.90 20.92 -23.15
C LYS A 128 -7.28 20.14 -21.99
N TRP A 129 -7.67 18.88 -21.87
CA TRP A 129 -6.97 17.89 -21.06
C TRP A 129 -5.89 17.19 -21.89
N THR A 130 -4.78 16.84 -21.25
CA THR A 130 -3.72 16.04 -21.87
C THR A 130 -3.24 15.00 -20.87
N LEU A 131 -3.28 13.74 -21.30
CA LEU A 131 -2.88 12.56 -20.54
C LEU A 131 -1.50 12.10 -21.00
N PHE A 132 -0.65 11.66 -20.07
CA PHE A 132 0.74 11.29 -20.36
C PHE A 132 1.00 9.80 -20.11
N LYS A 133 1.69 9.16 -21.06
CA LYS A 133 1.97 7.72 -21.06
C LYS A 133 3.12 7.30 -20.17
N ASP A 134 4.00 8.23 -19.80
CA ASP A 134 5.22 7.93 -19.04
C ASP A 134 4.94 7.69 -17.54
N SER A 135 3.71 7.95 -17.12
CA SER A 135 3.27 7.70 -15.74
C SER A 135 2.87 6.25 -15.51
N GLN A 136 2.60 5.89 -14.27
CA GLN A 136 2.08 4.57 -13.91
C GLN A 136 0.66 4.26 -14.41
N TYR A 137 -0.06 5.25 -14.94
CA TYR A 137 -1.45 5.11 -15.36
C TYR A 137 -1.54 4.63 -16.81
N ASN A 138 -2.35 3.61 -17.05
CA ASN A 138 -2.67 3.13 -18.40
C ASN A 138 -4.07 3.61 -18.84
N VAL A 139 -4.45 3.22 -20.07
CA VAL A 139 -5.77 3.53 -20.65
C VAL A 139 -6.93 3.19 -19.70
N LYS A 140 -6.94 1.97 -19.13
CA LYS A 140 -8.02 1.51 -18.25
C LYS A 140 -8.13 2.37 -17.00
N ASP A 141 -7.01 2.83 -16.47
CA ASP A 141 -7.01 3.69 -15.30
C ASP A 141 -7.59 5.08 -15.62
N PHE A 142 -7.24 5.65 -16.78
CA PHE A 142 -7.83 6.92 -17.24
C PHE A 142 -9.34 6.81 -17.48
N LEU A 143 -9.80 5.71 -18.06
CA LEU A 143 -11.24 5.45 -18.23
C LEU A 143 -11.95 5.34 -16.88
N LYS A 144 -11.36 4.65 -15.89
CA LYS A 144 -11.88 4.59 -14.52
C LYS A 144 -11.90 5.95 -13.81
N MET A 145 -10.95 6.83 -14.15
CA MET A 145 -10.94 8.22 -13.69
C MET A 145 -12.03 9.08 -14.36
N GLY A 146 -12.78 8.54 -15.32
CA GLY A 146 -13.87 9.24 -16.01
C GLY A 146 -13.42 10.03 -17.24
N PHE A 147 -12.17 9.88 -17.69
CA PHE A 147 -11.76 10.48 -18.96
C PHE A 147 -12.39 9.72 -20.13
N SER A 148 -12.95 10.47 -21.08
CA SER A 148 -13.53 9.87 -22.27
C SER A 148 -12.42 9.36 -23.21
N PRO A 149 -12.68 8.29 -23.98
CA PRO A 149 -11.77 7.82 -25.02
C PRO A 149 -11.33 8.91 -26.00
N GLN A 150 -12.14 9.96 -26.16
CA GLN A 150 -11.77 11.13 -26.94
C GLN A 150 -10.57 11.88 -26.38
N ILE A 151 -10.57 12.15 -25.07
CA ILE A 151 -9.44 12.82 -24.41
C ILE A 151 -8.17 11.96 -24.53
N LEU A 152 -8.31 10.63 -24.44
CA LEU A 152 -7.18 9.72 -24.66
C LEU A 152 -6.66 9.83 -26.10
N LYS A 153 -7.53 9.83 -27.12
CA LYS A 153 -7.11 10.00 -28.51
C LYS A 153 -6.41 11.35 -28.73
N ASP A 154 -6.97 12.44 -28.21
CA ASP A 154 -6.38 13.79 -28.27
C ASP A 154 -5.05 13.93 -27.51
N SER A 155 -4.77 12.96 -26.64
CA SER A 155 -3.53 12.78 -25.89
C SER A 155 -2.60 11.75 -26.54
N ASN A 156 -2.79 11.44 -27.83
CA ASN A 156 -1.98 10.52 -28.63
C ASN A 156 -2.01 9.05 -28.19
N PHE A 157 -3.07 8.60 -27.50
CA PHE A 157 -3.33 7.17 -27.35
C PHE A 157 -3.88 6.59 -28.66
N LYS A 158 -3.31 5.47 -29.09
CA LYS A 158 -3.69 4.77 -30.31
C LYS A 158 -4.98 3.97 -30.08
N LEU A 159 -5.79 3.79 -31.11
CA LEU A 159 -7.00 2.95 -31.04
C LEU A 159 -6.70 1.51 -30.61
N LYS A 160 -5.54 0.97 -31.00
CA LYS A 160 -5.05 -0.33 -30.53
C LYS A 160 -4.88 -0.37 -29.00
N GLU A 161 -4.36 0.70 -28.40
CA GLU A 161 -4.24 0.81 -26.93
C GLU A 161 -5.63 0.93 -26.29
N LEU A 162 -6.53 1.71 -26.89
CA LEU A 162 -7.92 1.83 -26.43
C LEU A 162 -8.66 0.48 -26.41
N ARG A 163 -8.49 -0.32 -27.46
CA ARG A 163 -9.07 -1.67 -27.56
C ARG A 163 -8.44 -2.63 -26.55
N TYR A 164 -7.12 -2.83 -26.62
CA TYR A 164 -6.47 -3.92 -25.86
C TYR A 164 -6.18 -3.57 -24.40
N GLN A 165 -5.80 -2.32 -24.09
CA GLN A 165 -5.56 -1.91 -22.70
C GLN A 165 -6.84 -1.39 -22.04
N GLY A 166 -7.65 -0.64 -22.78
CA GLY A 166 -8.92 -0.09 -22.28
C GLY A 166 -10.05 -1.12 -22.23
N GLY A 167 -9.96 -2.18 -23.03
CA GLY A 167 -11.05 -3.15 -23.20
C GLY A 167 -12.22 -2.57 -24.01
N LEU A 168 -11.99 -1.50 -24.78
CA LEU A 168 -13.07 -0.82 -25.49
C LEU A 168 -13.44 -1.56 -26.77
N GLU A 169 -14.72 -1.83 -26.91
CA GLU A 169 -15.29 -2.42 -28.13
C GLU A 169 -15.69 -1.35 -29.14
N LEU A 170 -15.90 -1.78 -30.40
CA LEU A 170 -16.23 -0.86 -31.48
C LEU A 170 -17.53 -0.10 -31.23
N GLU A 171 -18.53 -0.74 -30.61
CA GLU A 171 -19.80 -0.12 -30.23
C GLU A 171 -19.59 1.07 -29.27
N GLU A 172 -18.71 0.90 -28.29
CA GLU A 172 -18.39 1.92 -27.29
C GLU A 172 -17.62 3.08 -27.91
N LEU A 173 -16.63 2.78 -28.77
CA LEU A 173 -15.90 3.78 -29.52
C LEU A 173 -16.82 4.54 -30.49
N LYS A 174 -17.80 3.87 -31.10
CA LYS A 174 -18.74 4.49 -32.05
C LYS A 174 -19.68 5.48 -31.36
N LYS A 175 -20.16 5.19 -30.14
CA LYS A 175 -20.97 6.13 -29.35
C LYS A 175 -20.30 7.49 -29.19
N ILE A 176 -18.97 7.49 -29.09
CA ILE A 176 -18.16 8.71 -28.94
C ILE A 176 -17.86 9.33 -30.31
N ASN A 177 -17.70 8.50 -31.34
CA ASN A 177 -17.45 8.91 -32.71
C ASN A 177 -18.55 9.80 -33.31
N TYR A 178 -19.82 9.50 -33.03
CA TYR A 178 -20.96 10.25 -33.58
C TYR A 178 -20.94 11.75 -33.24
N GLN A 179 -20.24 12.14 -32.17
CA GLN A 179 -20.16 13.54 -31.75
C GLN A 179 -19.08 14.32 -32.49
N ASN A 180 -18.01 13.67 -32.98
CA ASN A 180 -16.78 14.36 -33.39
C ASN A 180 -16.05 13.75 -34.61
N ASN A 181 -16.60 12.72 -35.26
CA ASN A 181 -16.05 12.08 -36.46
C ASN A 181 -14.58 11.61 -36.32
N LEU A 182 -14.34 10.91 -35.23
CA LEU A 182 -13.06 10.48 -34.70
C LEU A 182 -12.51 9.20 -35.30
N LEU A 183 -13.34 8.26 -35.73
CA LEU A 183 -12.91 6.93 -36.16
C LEU A 183 -12.86 6.87 -37.69
N LYS A 184 -11.65 6.92 -38.24
CA LYS A 184 -11.42 6.59 -39.65
C LYS A 184 -11.28 5.09 -39.78
N ILE A 185 -11.87 4.50 -40.82
CA ILE A 185 -11.81 3.04 -41.06
C ILE A 185 -10.37 2.54 -41.17
N LYS A 186 -9.45 3.36 -41.68
CA LYS A 186 -8.01 3.05 -41.69
C LYS A 186 -7.45 2.88 -40.28
N ASP A 187 -7.74 3.83 -39.38
CA ASP A 187 -7.28 3.77 -37.99
C ASP A 187 -7.92 2.55 -37.25
N LEU A 188 -9.15 2.18 -37.60
CA LEU A 188 -9.82 1.00 -37.06
C LEU A 188 -9.16 -0.31 -37.55
N LYS A 189 -8.81 -0.39 -38.83
CA LYS A 189 -8.03 -1.52 -39.38
C LYS A 189 -6.67 -1.65 -38.68
N GLU A 190 -5.97 -0.54 -38.45
CA GLU A 190 -4.69 -0.51 -37.72
C GLU A 190 -4.84 -0.90 -36.23
N ALA A 191 -6.05 -0.79 -35.67
CA ALA A 191 -6.43 -1.29 -34.35
C ALA A 191 -6.99 -2.72 -34.37
N ASP A 192 -6.72 -3.44 -35.46
CA ASP A 192 -7.08 -4.84 -35.70
C ASP A 192 -8.61 -5.10 -35.75
N PHE A 193 -9.45 -4.07 -35.94
CA PHE A 193 -10.88 -4.28 -36.14
C PHE A 193 -11.12 -4.94 -37.50
N THR A 194 -11.99 -5.95 -37.51
CA THR A 194 -12.31 -6.74 -38.70
C THR A 194 -13.40 -6.06 -39.54
N SER A 195 -13.42 -6.36 -40.84
CA SER A 195 -14.48 -5.88 -41.74
C SER A 195 -15.87 -6.29 -41.27
N THR A 196 -16.02 -7.49 -40.67
CA THR A 196 -17.29 -7.98 -40.13
C THR A 196 -17.73 -7.20 -38.88
N GLU A 197 -16.80 -6.85 -37.97
CA GLU A 197 -17.09 -5.96 -36.83
C GLU A 197 -17.53 -4.58 -37.31
N LEU A 198 -16.85 -4.01 -38.30
CA LEU A 198 -17.18 -2.71 -38.90
C LEU A 198 -18.56 -2.71 -39.58
N GLN A 199 -18.88 -3.75 -40.35
CA GLN A 199 -20.19 -3.91 -41.00
C GLN A 199 -21.32 -4.04 -39.99
N LYS A 200 -21.16 -4.89 -38.96
CA LYS A 200 -22.13 -5.02 -37.86
C LYS A 200 -22.38 -3.70 -37.15
N ASN A 201 -21.34 -2.87 -37.06
CA ASN A 201 -21.41 -1.54 -36.47
C ASN A 201 -21.83 -0.47 -37.47
N GLY A 202 -22.31 -0.79 -38.67
CA GLY A 202 -22.89 0.15 -39.62
C GLY A 202 -21.91 1.20 -40.17
N PHE A 203 -20.65 0.82 -40.37
CA PHE A 203 -19.70 1.62 -41.15
C PHE A 203 -19.97 1.46 -42.67
N ASN A 204 -19.59 2.47 -43.47
CA ASN A 204 -19.84 2.47 -44.91
C ASN A 204 -19.11 1.29 -45.58
N ILE A 205 -19.89 0.44 -46.25
CA ILE A 205 -19.38 -0.79 -46.84
C ILE A 205 -18.33 -0.53 -47.92
N ASN A 206 -18.53 0.50 -48.76
CA ASN A 206 -17.61 0.88 -49.83
C ASN A 206 -16.25 1.32 -49.26
N GLU A 207 -16.24 2.06 -48.15
CA GLU A 207 -15.00 2.47 -47.49
C GLU A 207 -14.28 1.28 -46.81
N ILE A 208 -15.03 0.34 -46.22
CA ILE A 208 -14.46 -0.93 -45.70
C ILE A 208 -13.78 -1.69 -46.83
N TYR A 209 -14.44 -1.84 -47.97
CA TYR A 209 -13.91 -2.60 -49.11
C TYR A 209 -12.63 -2.00 -49.68
N GLN A 210 -12.60 -0.68 -49.88
CA GLN A 210 -11.41 0.03 -50.35
C GLN A 210 -10.20 -0.16 -49.41
N ILE A 211 -10.43 -0.17 -48.09
CA ILE A 211 -9.34 -0.21 -47.10
C ILE A 211 -8.90 -1.65 -46.79
N PHE A 212 -9.81 -2.62 -46.83
CA PHE A 212 -9.50 -4.03 -46.54
C PHE A 212 -9.05 -4.84 -47.76
N ALA A 213 -8.97 -4.20 -48.94
CA ALA A 213 -8.40 -4.76 -50.18
C ALA A 213 -9.08 -6.05 -50.65
N TYR A 214 -10.41 -6.03 -50.69
CA TYR A 214 -11.17 -7.07 -51.40
C TYR A 214 -10.93 -6.95 -52.90
N SER A 215 -10.80 -8.08 -53.60
CA SER A 215 -10.70 -8.05 -55.07
C SER A 215 -12.02 -7.57 -55.69
N ASN A 216 -11.98 -6.95 -56.87
CA ASN A 216 -13.20 -6.51 -57.57
C ASN A 216 -14.18 -7.67 -57.81
N GLU A 217 -13.68 -8.90 -57.98
CA GLU A 217 -14.50 -10.11 -58.07
C GLU A 217 -15.28 -10.37 -56.77
N GLN A 218 -14.63 -10.24 -55.61
CA GLN A 218 -15.28 -10.37 -54.30
C GLN A 218 -16.31 -9.25 -54.04
N LEU A 219 -16.15 -8.09 -54.67
CA LEU A 219 -17.11 -6.98 -54.56
C LEU A 219 -18.37 -7.20 -55.41
N ASN A 220 -18.23 -7.79 -56.60
CA ASN A 220 -19.34 -8.15 -57.49
C ASN A 220 -20.15 -9.32 -56.91
N GLU A 221 -19.50 -10.34 -56.34
CA GLU A 221 -20.20 -11.49 -55.71
C GLU A 221 -21.05 -11.09 -54.50
N LEU A 222 -20.68 -10.01 -53.82
CA LEU A 222 -21.41 -9.46 -52.69
C LEU A 222 -22.46 -8.40 -53.10
N GLY A 223 -22.61 -8.11 -54.40
CA GLY A 223 -23.64 -7.23 -54.96
C GLY A 223 -23.47 -5.74 -54.67
N ILE A 224 -22.23 -5.27 -54.48
CA ILE A 224 -21.91 -3.88 -54.10
C ILE A 224 -21.47 -3.00 -55.28
N LEU A 225 -20.93 -3.62 -56.33
CA LEU A 225 -20.59 -3.01 -57.62
C LEU A 225 -21.54 -3.56 -58.69
#